data_AF-A0A349TLP8-F1
#
_entry.id   AF-A0A349TLP8-F1
#
_cell.length_a   1.000
_cell.length_b   1.000
_cell.length_c   1.000
_cell.angle_alpha   90.00
_cell.angle_beta   90.00
_cell.angle_gamma   90.00
#
_symmetry.space_group_name_H-M   'P 1'
#
loop_
_entity.id
_entity.type
_entity.pdbx_description
1 polymer ?
#
loop_
_entity_poly.entity_id
_entity_poly.type
_entity_poly.pdbx_seq_one_letter_code
_entity_poly.pdbx_strand_id
1 'polypeptide(L)'
;MEVAQPRIPCAKLAARVELEDFSNEFLMAGRLGYYLYTLKTGEVQAGDSMERVRAAAHGVTVAKLCRSVFSEAHDLEVIKLALEFPYVDEGWKKRLRALLRKAG
;
A
#
# COMPACT_ATOMS: atom_id res chain seq x y z
N MET A 1 5.98 -10.48 11.18
CA MET A 1 5.03 -9.52 10.57
C MET A 1 5.18 -9.60 9.06
N GLU A 2 4.16 -9.16 8.32
CA GLU A 2 4.15 -9.20 6.85
C GLU A 2 3.62 -7.89 6.28
N VAL A 3 4.13 -7.47 5.12
CA VAL A 3 3.61 -6.26 4.45
C VAL A 3 2.18 -6.53 4.00
N ALA A 4 1.24 -5.70 4.47
CA ALA A 4 -0.18 -5.85 4.16
C ALA A 4 -0.53 -5.09 2.88
N GLN A 5 -0.33 -3.77 2.92
CA GLN A 5 -0.79 -2.87 1.86
C GLN A 5 -0.11 -1.50 1.98
N PRO A 6 -0.08 -0.71 0.90
CA PRO A 6 0.39 0.67 0.98
C PRO A 6 -0.51 1.52 1.88
N ARG A 7 0.07 2.53 2.53
CA ARG A 7 -0.70 3.56 3.22
C ARG A 7 -1.41 4.43 2.17
N ILE A 8 -2.65 4.82 2.45
CA ILE A 8 -3.34 5.87 1.68
C ILE A 8 -3.34 7.13 2.55
N PRO A 9 -2.81 8.28 2.06
CA PRO A 9 -2.87 9.53 2.81
C PRO A 9 -4.32 9.98 2.95
N CYS A 10 -4.61 10.66 4.06
CA CYS A 10 -5.95 11.15 4.39
C CYS A 10 -5.86 12.60 4.88
N ALA A 11 -7.01 13.29 4.91
CA ALA A 11 -7.09 14.72 5.28
C ALA A 11 -6.41 15.07 6.61
N LYS A 12 -6.32 14.13 7.56
CA LYS A 12 -5.59 14.35 8.83
C LYS A 12 -4.10 14.63 8.62
N LEU A 13 -3.49 14.07 7.57
CA LEU A 13 -2.10 14.33 7.23
C LEU A 13 -1.93 15.78 6.77
N ALA A 14 -2.77 16.24 5.84
CA ALA A 14 -2.81 17.64 5.38
C ALA A 14 -3.03 18.61 6.54
N ALA A 15 -4.01 18.33 7.41
CA ALA A 15 -4.27 19.15 8.60
C ALA A 15 -3.07 19.17 9.57
N ARG A 16 -2.36 18.06 9.75
CA ARG A 16 -1.21 17.98 10.67
C ARG A 16 -0.02 18.83 10.21
N VAL A 17 0.15 18.99 8.90
CA VAL A 17 1.24 19.77 8.31
C VAL A 17 0.80 21.17 7.85
N GLU A 18 -0.47 21.53 8.05
CA GLU A 18 -1.06 22.82 7.69
C GLU A 18 -0.95 23.17 6.19
N LEU A 19 -1.07 22.14 5.34
CA LEU A 19 -1.02 22.26 3.88
C LEU A 19 -2.20 21.49 3.26
N GLU A 20 -3.14 22.21 2.66
CA GLU A 20 -4.42 21.67 2.18
C GLU A 20 -4.26 20.52 1.18
N ASP A 21 -3.40 20.71 0.17
CA ASP A 21 -3.19 19.74 -0.92
C ASP A 21 -2.17 18.64 -0.59
N PHE A 22 -1.57 18.67 0.60
CA PHE A 22 -0.44 17.79 0.91
C PHE A 22 -0.78 16.29 0.86
N SER A 23 -2.05 15.91 1.09
CA SER A 23 -2.45 14.50 0.93
C SER A 23 -2.33 14.03 -0.52
N ASN A 24 -2.68 14.87 -1.49
CA ASN A 24 -2.56 14.58 -2.91
C ASN A 24 -1.09 14.62 -3.36
N GLU A 25 -0.34 15.64 -2.92
CA GLU A 25 1.10 15.74 -3.22
C GLU A 25 1.87 14.53 -2.70
N PHE A 26 1.56 14.10 -1.47
CA PHE A 26 2.17 12.92 -0.85
C PHE A 26 1.82 11.63 -1.61
N LEU A 27 0.58 11.52 -2.11
CA LEU A 27 0.15 10.44 -2.98
C LEU A 27 0.92 10.41 -4.30
N MET A 28 1.01 11.55 -4.97
CA MET A 28 1.73 11.70 -6.24
C MET A 28 3.23 11.45 -6.10
N ALA A 29 3.82 11.82 -4.96
CA ALA A 29 5.22 11.54 -4.65
C ALA A 29 5.50 10.03 -4.49
N GLY A 30 4.49 9.19 -4.26
CA GLY A 30 4.61 7.73 -4.17
C GLY A 30 5.38 7.23 -2.94
N ARG A 31 5.74 8.10 -1.99
CA ARG A 31 6.51 7.78 -0.78
C ARG A 31 5.61 7.49 0.43
N LEU A 32 4.63 6.62 0.22
CA LEU A 32 3.52 6.44 1.16
C LEU A 32 3.86 5.65 2.43
N GLY A 33 4.88 4.79 2.34
CA GLY A 33 5.07 3.71 3.31
C GLY A 33 3.99 2.63 3.19
N TYR A 34 3.95 1.73 4.15
CA TYR A 34 3.08 0.56 4.14
C TYR A 34 2.68 0.14 5.55
N TYR A 35 1.56 -0.58 5.64
CA TYR A 35 1.14 -1.23 6.87
C TYR A 35 1.72 -2.65 6.96
N LEU A 36 1.92 -3.09 8.20
CA LEU A 36 2.39 -4.42 8.53
C LEU A 36 1.28 -5.18 9.25
N TYR A 37 1.03 -6.40 8.82
CA TYR A 37 0.15 -7.34 9.49
C TYR A 37 0.94 -8.14 10.54
N THR A 38 0.37 -8.28 11.74
CA THR A 38 0.98 -9.04 12.83
C THR A 38 0.68 -10.53 12.66
N LEU A 39 1.66 -11.29 12.18
CA LEU A 39 1.57 -12.75 12.07
C LEU A 39 1.60 -13.47 13.43
N LYS A 40 2.39 -12.92 14.36
CA LYS A 40 2.58 -13.43 15.73
C LYS A 40 2.84 -12.23 16.63
N THR A 41 2.17 -12.18 17.77
CA THR A 41 2.39 -11.17 18.80
C THR A 41 3.71 -11.39 19.53
N GLY A 42 4.25 -10.32 20.10
CA GLY A 42 5.52 -10.31 20.83
C GLY A 42 5.88 -8.89 21.26
N GLU A 43 7.03 -8.75 21.90
CA GLU A 43 7.58 -7.48 22.34
C GLU A 43 8.58 -6.95 21.30
N VAL A 44 8.60 -5.62 21.13
CA VAL A 44 9.53 -4.89 20.27
C VAL A 44 9.91 -3.58 20.95
N GLN A 45 11.13 -3.11 20.75
CA GLN A 45 11.63 -1.85 21.31
C GLN A 45 12.45 -1.05 20.28
N ALA A 46 12.68 0.22 20.59
CA ALA A 46 13.54 1.06 19.76
C ALA A 46 14.96 0.51 19.74
N GLY A 47 15.55 0.42 18.54
CA GLY A 47 16.88 -0.15 18.33
C GLY A 47 16.87 -1.60 17.85
N ASP A 48 15.73 -2.31 17.93
CA ASP A 48 15.61 -3.65 17.35
C ASP A 48 15.76 -3.59 15.81
N SER A 49 16.49 -4.55 15.25
CA SER A 49 16.69 -4.66 13.81
C SER A 49 15.51 -5.35 13.13
N MET A 50 15.18 -4.88 11.92
CA MET A 50 14.22 -5.53 11.04
C MET A 50 14.93 -6.33 9.95
N GLU A 51 14.78 -7.66 9.96
CA GLU A 51 15.34 -8.54 8.94
C GLU A 51 14.26 -9.06 8.00
N ARG A 52 14.54 -9.03 6.69
CA ARG A 52 13.66 -9.63 5.69
C ARG A 52 13.94 -11.12 5.57
N VAL A 53 13.18 -11.92 6.31
CA VAL A 53 13.29 -13.39 6.32
C VAL A 53 12.65 -14.07 5.10
N ARG A 54 11.70 -13.40 4.42
CA ARG A 54 11.04 -13.90 3.22
C ARG A 54 10.67 -12.75 2.29
N ALA A 55 10.84 -12.98 0.99
CA ALA A 55 10.29 -12.12 -0.06
C ALA A 55 9.25 -12.92 -0.85
N ALA A 56 8.19 -12.25 -1.29
CA ALA A 56 7.17 -12.89 -2.11
C ALA A 56 7.68 -13.12 -3.54
N ALA A 57 7.41 -14.30 -4.09
CA ALA A 57 7.91 -14.70 -5.41
C ALA A 57 7.32 -13.87 -6.57
N HIS A 58 6.16 -13.25 -6.35
CA HIS A 58 5.45 -12.48 -7.37
C HIS A 58 6.10 -11.12 -7.69
N GLY A 59 7.12 -10.69 -6.95
CA GLY A 59 7.94 -9.52 -7.28
C GLY A 59 7.23 -8.15 -7.24
N VAL A 60 5.97 -8.10 -6.80
CA VAL A 60 5.21 -6.84 -6.68
C VAL A 60 5.70 -6.09 -5.45
N THR A 61 6.28 -4.91 -5.67
CA THR A 61 6.68 -4.00 -4.61
C THR A 61 5.53 -3.09 -4.20
N VAL A 62 5.59 -2.52 -3.00
CA VAL A 62 4.65 -1.50 -2.52
C VAL A 62 4.58 -0.33 -3.51
N ALA A 63 5.73 0.13 -4.01
CA ALA A 63 5.80 1.22 -4.99
C ALA A 63 5.13 0.85 -6.32
N LYS A 64 5.31 -0.39 -6.80
CA LYS A 64 4.66 -0.87 -8.02
C LYS A 64 3.14 -0.86 -7.84
N LEU A 65 2.63 -1.47 -6.76
CA LEU A 65 1.19 -1.47 -6.48
C LEU A 65 0.60 -0.06 -6.34
N CYS A 66 1.28 0.86 -5.65
CA CYS A 66 0.85 2.25 -5.57
C CYS A 66 0.72 2.90 -6.94
N ARG A 67 1.75 2.77 -7.78
CA ARG A 67 1.74 3.34 -9.13
C ARG A 67 0.62 2.74 -9.97
N SER A 68 0.45 1.42 -9.91
CA SER A 68 -0.63 0.72 -10.62
C SER A 68 -2.02 1.25 -10.25
N VAL A 69 -2.22 1.66 -8.99
CA VAL A 69 -3.54 2.08 -8.48
C VAL A 69 -3.78 3.58 -8.59
N PHE A 70 -2.78 4.42 -8.37
CA PHE A 70 -2.94 5.87 -8.20
C PHE A 70 -2.34 6.72 -9.31
N SER A 71 -1.61 6.14 -10.27
CA SER A 71 -1.17 6.86 -11.46
C SER A 71 -2.10 6.57 -12.65
N GLU A 72 -2.03 7.40 -13.68
CA GLU A 72 -2.75 7.18 -14.94
C GLU A 72 -2.28 5.91 -15.68
N ALA A 73 -1.05 5.46 -15.41
CA ALA A 73 -0.48 4.25 -15.98
C ALA A 73 -0.87 3.01 -15.15
N HIS A 74 -2.16 2.64 -15.18
CA HIS A 74 -2.65 1.44 -14.51
C HIS A 74 -1.97 0.18 -15.06
N ASP A 75 -1.45 -0.66 -14.16
CA ASP A 75 -0.96 -2.01 -14.47
C ASP A 75 -1.99 -3.02 -13.98
N LEU A 76 -2.88 -3.44 -14.89
CA LEU A 76 -4.01 -4.31 -14.56
C LEU A 76 -3.59 -5.69 -14.09
N GLU A 77 -2.42 -6.18 -14.51
CA GLU A 77 -1.89 -7.48 -14.09
C GLU A 77 -1.45 -7.43 -12.63
N VAL A 78 -0.77 -6.35 -12.23
CA VAL A 78 -0.48 -6.10 -10.81
C VAL A 78 -1.75 -5.96 -9.98
N ILE A 79 -2.76 -5.25 -10.50
CA ILE A 79 -4.04 -5.06 -9.79
C ILE A 79 -4.77 -6.38 -9.60
N LYS A 80 -4.84 -7.24 -10.64
CA LYS A 80 -5.44 -8.58 -10.54
C LYS A 80 -4.71 -9.43 -9.52
N LEU A 81 -3.38 -9.51 -9.62
CA LEU A 81 -2.55 -10.28 -8.71
C LEU A 81 -2.70 -9.82 -7.25
N ALA A 82 -2.79 -8.51 -7.02
CA ALA A 82 -2.93 -7.95 -5.67
C ALA A 82 -4.26 -8.29 -4.98
N LEU A 83 -5.28 -8.75 -5.71
CA LEU A 83 -6.52 -9.25 -5.09
C LEU A 83 -6.31 -10.57 -4.34
N GLU A 84 -5.30 -11.35 -4.74
CA GLU A 84 -4.94 -12.64 -4.14
C GLU A 84 -4.02 -12.48 -2.92
N PHE A 85 -3.58 -11.26 -2.59
CA PHE A 85 -2.69 -11.03 -1.46
C PHE A 85 -3.42 -11.27 -0.13
N PRO A 86 -2.81 -12.04 0.79
CA PRO A 86 -3.50 -12.57 1.97
C PRO A 86 -3.95 -11.49 2.97
N TYR A 87 -3.21 -10.37 3.05
CA TYR A 87 -3.40 -9.35 4.09
C TYR A 87 -3.83 -7.98 3.55
N VAL A 88 -4.19 -7.88 2.27
CA VAL A 88 -4.79 -6.67 1.72
C VAL A 88 -6.24 -6.57 2.22
N ASP A 89 -6.60 -5.44 2.83
CA ASP A 89 -7.92 -5.24 3.41
C ASP A 89 -9.03 -5.07 2.35
N GLU A 90 -10.29 -5.13 2.81
CA GLU A 90 -11.44 -4.98 1.92
C GLU A 90 -11.56 -3.59 1.27
N GLY A 91 -11.06 -2.54 1.93
CA GLY A 91 -11.05 -1.19 1.37
C GLY A 91 -10.15 -1.10 0.13
N TRP A 92 -8.98 -1.72 0.20
CA TRP A 92 -8.08 -1.91 -0.93
C TRP A 92 -8.68 -2.85 -1.98
N LYS A 93 -9.16 -4.04 -1.60
CA LYS A 93 -9.78 -4.98 -2.57
C LYS A 93 -10.96 -4.35 -3.31
N LYS A 94 -11.78 -3.52 -2.66
CA LYS A 94 -12.87 -2.77 -3.30
C LYS A 94 -12.33 -1.79 -4.35
N ARG A 95 -11.23 -1.10 -4.05
CA ARG A 95 -10.57 -0.17 -4.99
C ARG A 95 -9.98 -0.91 -6.19
N LEU A 96 -9.26 -2.02 -5.96
CA LEU A 96 -8.70 -2.84 -7.03
C LEU A 96 -9.78 -3.37 -7.97
N ARG A 97 -10.88 -3.94 -7.43
CA ARG A 97 -12.04 -4.38 -8.21
C ARG A 97 -12.68 -3.23 -9.01
N ALA A 98 -12.78 -2.04 -8.42
CA ALA A 98 -13.34 -0.88 -9.11
C ALA A 98 -12.49 -0.44 -10.32
N LEU A 99 -11.16 -0.51 -10.22
CA LEU A 99 -10.26 -0.22 -11.34
C LEU A 99 -10.40 -1.26 -12.46
N LEU A 100 -10.44 -2.55 -12.13
CA LEU A 100 -10.62 -3.61 -13.14
C LEU A 100 -11.94 -3.47 -13.91
N ARG A 101 -13.04 -3.11 -13.22
CA ARG A 101 -14.34 -2.88 -13.88
C ARG A 101 -14.38 -1.65 -14.79
N LYS A 102 -13.52 -0.66 -14.57
CA LYS A 102 -13.45 0.53 -15.44
C LYS A 102 -12.61 0.30 -16.69
N ALA A 103 -11.77 -0.72 -16.68
CA ALA A 103 -10.83 -1.04 -17.75
C ALA A 103 -11.36 -2.09 -18.74
N GLY A 104 -12.46 -2.77 -18.40
CA GLY A 104 -13.20 -3.67 -19.31
C GLY A 104 -14.48 -2.99 -19.78
#